data_AF-A0A8S9XKH4-F1
#
_entry.id   AF-A0A8S9XKH4-F1
#
_cell.length_a   1.000
_cell.length_b   1.000
_cell.length_c   1.000
_cell.angle_alpha   90.00
_cell.angle_beta   90.00
_cell.angle_gamma   90.00
#
_symmetry.space_group_name_H-M   'P 1'
#
loop_
_entity.id
_entity.type
_entity.pdbx_description
1 polymer ?
#
loop_
_entity_poly.entity_id
_entity_poly.type
_entity_poly.pdbx_seq_one_letter_code
_entity_poly.pdbx_strand_id
1 'polypeptide(L)'
;MSTSPELSNKQRFEYFTRTIPSDHYQVKAMVEIIKMFGWSYVSIVYEESNYGIKAFEELEVLLGKNNICIAVKEKLVKDSGVASEGAYDSIIQHLQTKPRARGVIIFGSDQEVAEMMRAVRRCNATGIFSWIGSDGWSARDLVSIGNELEVEGTLSVQPQANPVKGFKEYFLNLTVENNKRNPWFVAGTTPVTELERGSNKLLRTSFVFAFIPAYLPPVPRARPCRELELQSGERTERANRHSLVTEIE
;
A
#
# COMPACT_ATOMS: atom_id res chain seq x y z
N MET A 1 14.81 -1.69 -2.69
CA MET A 1 15.36 -0.79 -1.64
C MET A 1 15.05 -1.43 -0.31
N SER A 2 15.94 -1.33 0.70
CA SER A 2 15.70 -1.97 2.00
C SER A 2 15.38 -0.91 3.06
N THR A 3 14.10 -0.74 3.36
CA THR A 3 13.58 0.37 4.16
C THR A 3 13.03 -0.05 5.53
N SER A 4 12.93 -1.37 5.77
CA SER A 4 12.43 -1.93 7.04
C SER A 4 13.08 -1.26 8.27
N PRO A 5 12.30 -0.93 9.32
CA PRO A 5 12.84 -0.34 10.56
C PRO A 5 13.85 -1.23 11.28
N GLU A 6 13.73 -2.56 11.16
CA GLU A 6 14.58 -3.55 11.84
C GLU A 6 16.07 -3.37 11.52
N LEU A 7 16.37 -2.97 10.28
CA LEU A 7 17.73 -2.75 9.79
C LEU A 7 18.42 -1.52 10.41
N SER A 8 17.70 -0.75 11.23
CA SER A 8 18.26 0.34 12.04
C SER A 8 18.91 -0.16 13.34
N ASN A 9 18.71 -1.43 13.72
CA ASN A 9 19.29 -1.97 14.95
C ASN A 9 20.81 -2.19 14.78
N LYS A 10 21.61 -1.23 15.26
CA LYS A 10 23.08 -1.27 15.19
C LYS A 10 23.73 -2.33 16.06
N GLN A 11 23.05 -2.87 17.07
CA GLN A 11 23.57 -4.00 17.84
C GLN A 11 23.50 -5.31 17.04
N ARG A 12 22.53 -5.43 16.13
CA ARG A 12 22.34 -6.62 15.28
C ARG A 12 22.95 -6.45 13.89
N PHE A 13 22.98 -5.22 13.38
CA PHE A 13 23.44 -4.85 12.05
C PHE A 13 24.45 -3.69 12.12
N GLU A 14 25.57 -3.93 12.80
CA GLU A 14 26.61 -2.92 13.09
C GLU A 14 27.08 -2.18 11.84
N TYR A 15 27.42 -2.94 10.79
CA TYR A 15 27.96 -2.41 9.54
C TYR A 15 26.88 -2.01 8.51
N PHE A 16 25.59 -2.21 8.81
CA PHE A 16 24.52 -1.88 7.85
C PHE A 16 24.27 -0.37 7.83
N THR A 17 24.41 0.24 6.66
CA THR A 17 24.07 1.65 6.42
C THR A 17 23.17 1.76 5.19
N ARG A 18 22.34 2.81 5.14
CA ARG A 18 21.43 3.05 4.02
C ARG A 18 21.31 4.54 3.72
N THR A 19 21.12 4.86 2.45
CA THR A 19 20.91 6.23 1.96
C THR A 19 19.43 6.63 1.95
N ILE A 20 18.55 5.74 2.40
CA ILE A 20 17.08 5.86 2.33
C ILE A 20 16.54 5.92 3.75
N PRO A 21 15.59 6.82 4.05
CA PRO A 21 15.00 6.91 5.38
C PRO A 21 14.31 5.60 5.77
N SER A 22 14.26 5.34 7.08
CA SER A 22 13.48 4.23 7.65
C SER A 22 11.99 4.40 7.37
N ASP A 23 11.24 3.30 7.20
CA ASP A 23 9.78 3.31 7.10
C ASP A 23 9.10 3.98 8.31
N HIS A 24 9.81 4.11 9.43
CA HIS A 24 9.43 4.94 10.58
C HIS A 24 8.91 6.33 10.18
N TYR A 25 9.63 7.01 9.28
CA TYR A 25 9.24 8.34 8.82
C TYR A 25 8.07 8.29 7.84
N GLN A 26 7.97 7.21 7.08
CA GLN A 26 6.85 6.98 6.17
C GLN A 26 5.54 6.75 6.95
N VAL A 27 5.56 5.91 7.99
CA VAL A 27 4.42 5.67 8.88
C VAL A 27 3.97 6.97 9.54
N LYS A 28 4.91 7.79 10.05
CA LYS A 28 4.59 9.12 10.61
C LYS A 28 3.89 10.02 9.58
N ALA A 29 4.40 10.09 8.36
CA ALA A 29 3.79 10.89 7.30
C ALA A 29 2.38 10.40 6.97
N MET A 30 2.15 9.08 6.89
CA MET A 30 0.82 8.51 6.67
C MET A 30 -0.16 8.88 7.79
N VAL A 31 0.26 8.84 9.06
CA VAL A 31 -0.58 9.25 10.18
C VAL A 31 -0.94 10.74 10.11
N GLU A 32 -0.01 11.60 9.73
CA GLU A 32 -0.32 13.03 9.52
C GLU A 32 -1.30 13.24 8.37
N ILE A 33 -1.17 12.49 7.26
CA ILE A 33 -2.14 12.51 6.15
C ILE A 33 -3.54 12.15 6.65
N ILE A 34 -3.68 11.06 7.42
CA ILE A 34 -4.94 10.60 8.00
C ILE A 34 -5.56 11.68 8.90
N LYS A 35 -4.74 12.34 9.71
CA LYS A 35 -5.17 13.46 10.57
C LYS A 35 -5.63 14.66 9.76
N MET A 36 -4.93 15.01 8.68
CA MET A 36 -5.33 16.10 7.78
C MET A 36 -6.71 15.87 7.16
N PHE A 37 -7.02 14.62 6.80
CA PHE A 37 -8.35 14.25 6.31
C PHE A 37 -9.40 14.04 7.40
N GLY A 38 -9.02 14.12 8.68
CA GLY A 38 -9.93 13.92 9.81
C GLY A 38 -10.45 12.48 9.91
N TRP A 39 -9.73 11.50 9.37
CA TRP A 39 -10.11 10.10 9.43
C TRP A 39 -9.82 9.54 10.83
N SER A 40 -10.85 9.07 11.52
CA SER A 40 -10.73 8.45 12.84
C SER A 40 -10.93 6.93 12.84
N TYR A 41 -11.24 6.34 11.68
CA TYR A 41 -11.51 4.92 11.52
C TYR A 41 -11.02 4.43 10.17
N VAL A 42 -9.97 3.62 10.19
CA VAL A 42 -9.24 3.18 9.00
C VAL A 42 -9.01 1.67 9.03
N SER A 43 -8.83 1.06 7.88
CA SER A 43 -8.39 -0.34 7.77
C SER A 43 -6.93 -0.40 7.34
N ILE A 44 -6.26 -1.50 7.68
CA ILE A 44 -4.84 -1.69 7.33
C ILE A 44 -4.67 -3.03 6.64
N VAL A 45 -3.89 -3.01 5.56
CA VAL A 45 -3.46 -4.21 4.84
C VAL A 45 -1.94 -4.18 4.79
N TYR A 46 -1.30 -5.27 5.22
CA TYR A 46 0.17 -5.34 5.27
C TYR A 46 0.70 -6.69 4.83
N GLU A 47 1.85 -6.69 4.18
CA GLU A 47 2.52 -7.91 3.72
C GLU A 47 3.13 -8.73 4.87
N GLU A 48 3.09 -10.06 4.74
CA GLU A 48 3.78 -11.01 5.62
C GLU A 48 5.30 -11.00 5.40
N SER A 49 5.91 -9.85 5.67
CA SER A 49 7.35 -9.68 5.62
C SER A 49 7.83 -8.74 6.72
N ASN A 50 9.13 -8.73 7.00
CA ASN A 50 9.69 -7.80 7.99
C ASN A 50 9.50 -6.32 7.60
N TYR A 51 9.24 -6.04 6.32
CA TYR A 51 8.83 -4.71 5.86
C TYR A 51 7.40 -4.40 6.33
N GLY A 52 6.42 -5.19 5.91
CA GLY A 52 5.01 -4.97 6.23
C GLY A 52 4.69 -5.09 7.73
N ILE A 53 5.20 -6.13 8.40
CA ILE A 53 4.94 -6.38 9.83
C ILE A 53 5.49 -5.27 10.71
N LYS A 54 6.73 -4.80 10.46
CA LYS A 54 7.33 -3.75 11.29
C LYS A 54 6.70 -2.39 11.06
N ALA A 55 6.32 -2.08 9.82
CA ALA A 55 5.55 -0.89 9.53
C ALA A 55 4.17 -0.92 10.22
N PHE A 56 3.49 -2.06 10.20
CA PHE A 56 2.22 -2.25 10.89
C PHE A 56 2.32 -2.09 12.40
N GLU A 57 3.29 -2.74 13.07
CA GLU A 57 3.52 -2.61 14.52
C GLU A 57 3.69 -1.13 14.92
N GLU A 58 4.47 -0.38 14.14
CA GLU A 58 4.68 1.03 14.42
C GLU A 58 3.43 1.88 14.15
N LEU A 59 2.72 1.59 13.06
CA LEU A 59 1.48 2.26 12.69
C LEU A 59 0.40 2.05 13.75
N GLU A 60 0.25 0.83 14.29
CA GLU A 60 -0.71 0.51 15.35
C GLU A 60 -0.46 1.36 16.60
N VAL A 61 0.81 1.51 17.01
CA VAL A 61 1.19 2.37 18.14
C VAL A 61 0.88 3.85 17.85
N LEU A 62 1.20 4.35 16.65
CA LEU A 62 1.01 5.76 16.31
C LEU A 62 -0.47 6.13 16.12
N LEU A 63 -1.28 5.26 15.52
CA LEU A 63 -2.72 5.46 15.40
C LEU A 63 -3.40 5.50 16.78
N GLY A 64 -3.03 4.57 17.67
CA GLY A 64 -3.53 4.56 19.05
C GLY A 64 -3.21 5.84 19.82
N LYS A 65 -1.98 6.37 19.67
CA LYS A 65 -1.58 7.66 20.27
C LYS A 65 -2.36 8.87 19.73
N ASN A 66 -2.90 8.76 18.51
CA ASN A 66 -3.64 9.83 17.85
C ASN A 66 -5.17 9.62 17.89
N ASN A 67 -5.67 8.68 18.69
CA ASN A 67 -7.10 8.35 18.81
C ASN A 67 -7.76 7.93 17.47
N ILE A 68 -7.00 7.24 16.62
CA ILE A 68 -7.49 6.68 15.35
C ILE A 68 -7.63 5.17 15.53
N CYS A 69 -8.82 4.62 15.24
CA CYS A 69 -9.07 3.19 15.44
C CYS A 69 -8.87 2.40 14.14
N ILE A 70 -8.39 1.18 14.31
CA ILE A 70 -8.25 0.21 13.23
C ILE A 70 -9.54 -0.60 13.14
N ALA A 71 -10.19 -0.60 11.98
CA ALA A 71 -11.46 -1.27 11.74
C ALA A 71 -11.28 -2.74 11.38
N VAL A 72 -10.34 -2.99 10.47
CA VAL A 72 -9.94 -4.29 9.95
C VAL A 72 -8.43 -4.24 9.78
N LYS A 73 -7.74 -5.33 10.14
CA LYS A 73 -6.33 -5.54 9.82
C LYS A 73 -6.19 -6.87 9.08
N GLU A 74 -5.63 -6.82 7.88
CA GLU A 74 -5.47 -7.98 7.01
C GLU A 74 -4.02 -8.15 6.58
N LYS A 75 -3.62 -9.41 6.43
CA LYS A 75 -2.26 -9.77 6.04
C LYS A 75 -2.22 -10.26 4.59
N LEU A 76 -1.38 -9.65 3.76
CA LEU A 76 -1.07 -10.14 2.42
C LEU A 76 0.02 -11.21 2.53
N VAL A 77 -0.37 -12.46 2.31
CA VAL A 77 0.56 -13.58 2.30
C VAL A 77 1.20 -13.67 0.92
N LYS A 78 2.54 -13.69 0.88
CA LYS A 78 3.28 -13.89 -0.38
C LYS A 78 2.96 -15.25 -0.94
N ASP A 79 2.56 -15.26 -2.20
CA ASP A 79 2.23 -16.50 -2.85
C ASP A 79 3.48 -17.24 -3.33
N SER A 80 3.57 -18.53 -3.01
CA SER A 80 4.48 -19.49 -3.66
C SER A 80 3.93 -20.06 -4.98
N GLY A 81 2.81 -19.52 -5.48
CA GLY A 81 2.15 -19.86 -6.75
C GLY A 81 0.78 -20.57 -6.63
N VAL A 82 0.16 -20.61 -5.44
CA VAL A 82 -1.07 -21.36 -5.12
C VAL A 82 -2.07 -20.60 -4.21
N ALA A 83 -1.79 -19.36 -3.79
CA ALA A 83 -2.74 -18.52 -3.08
C ALA A 83 -3.87 -18.17 -4.07
N SER A 84 -4.96 -18.91 -3.97
CA SER A 84 -6.11 -18.75 -4.86
C SER A 84 -6.56 -17.29 -4.83
N GLU A 85 -7.01 -16.77 -5.97
CA GLU A 85 -7.64 -15.45 -6.10
C GLU A 85 -8.63 -15.15 -4.96
N GLY A 86 -9.26 -16.21 -4.42
CA GLY A 86 -10.15 -16.16 -3.25
C GLY A 86 -9.54 -15.62 -1.96
N ALA A 87 -8.22 -15.71 -1.74
CA ALA A 87 -7.57 -15.13 -0.56
C ALA A 87 -7.63 -13.60 -0.60
N TYR A 88 -7.30 -12.99 -1.74
CA TYR A 88 -7.42 -11.54 -1.92
C TYR A 88 -8.89 -11.11 -1.93
N ASP A 89 -9.79 -11.90 -2.51
CA ASP A 89 -11.22 -11.61 -2.48
C ASP A 89 -11.76 -11.60 -1.03
N SER A 90 -11.30 -12.54 -0.20
CA SER A 90 -11.67 -12.60 1.23
C SER A 90 -11.22 -11.35 1.99
N ILE A 91 -10.02 -10.82 1.69
CA ILE A 91 -9.54 -9.56 2.26
C ILE A 91 -10.49 -8.41 1.89
N ILE A 92 -10.86 -8.29 0.61
CA ILE A 92 -11.78 -7.23 0.16
C ILE A 92 -13.17 -7.36 0.81
N GLN A 93 -13.70 -8.57 0.89
CA GLN A 93 -14.97 -8.84 1.57
C GLN A 93 -14.91 -8.47 3.06
N HIS A 94 -13.81 -8.78 3.75
CA HIS A 94 -13.65 -8.41 5.15
C HIS A 94 -13.57 -6.89 5.34
N LEU A 95 -12.86 -6.17 4.46
CA LEU A 95 -12.86 -4.70 4.44
C LEU A 95 -14.28 -4.13 4.27
N GLN A 96 -15.09 -4.72 3.39
CA GLN A 96 -16.48 -4.31 3.14
C GLN A 96 -17.40 -4.52 4.36
N THR A 97 -17.06 -5.39 5.32
CA THR A 97 -17.86 -5.56 6.55
C THR A 97 -17.92 -4.29 7.42
N LYS A 98 -16.98 -3.36 7.22
CA LYS A 98 -16.88 -2.08 7.94
C LYS A 98 -17.03 -0.90 6.98
N PRO A 99 -18.25 -0.61 6.46
CA PRO A 99 -18.47 0.43 5.45
C PRO A 99 -18.13 1.86 5.91
N ARG A 100 -17.98 2.08 7.23
CA ARG A 100 -17.54 3.36 7.80
C ARG A 100 -16.02 3.58 7.68
N ALA A 101 -15.23 2.52 7.51
CA ALA A 101 -13.78 2.58 7.35
C ALA A 101 -13.41 2.58 5.86
N ARG A 102 -13.64 3.72 5.19
CA ARG A 102 -13.32 3.84 3.75
C ARG A 102 -11.83 4.05 3.49
N GLY A 103 -11.11 4.64 4.44
CA GLY A 103 -9.66 4.83 4.35
C GLY A 103 -8.92 3.51 4.62
N VAL A 104 -8.08 3.08 3.67
CA VAL A 104 -7.30 1.84 3.78
C VAL A 104 -5.82 2.16 3.55
N ILE A 105 -4.98 1.75 4.51
CA ILE A 105 -3.52 1.91 4.44
C ILE A 105 -2.91 0.59 3.97
N ILE A 106 -2.04 0.63 2.95
CA ILE A 106 -1.43 -0.56 2.36
C ILE A 106 0.09 -0.50 2.43
N PHE A 107 0.67 -1.48 3.13
CA PHE A 107 2.12 -1.76 3.14
C PHE A 107 2.40 -3.10 2.45
N GLY A 108 2.88 -3.08 1.22
CA GLY A 108 3.27 -4.31 0.52
C GLY A 108 4.03 -4.04 -0.78
N SER A 109 4.56 -5.11 -1.38
CA SER A 109 5.14 -5.07 -2.72
C SER A 109 4.10 -4.91 -3.82
N ASP A 110 4.57 -4.41 -4.96
CA ASP A 110 3.78 -4.18 -6.17
C ASP A 110 3.02 -5.42 -6.66
N GLN A 111 3.61 -6.61 -6.59
CA GLN A 111 2.95 -7.84 -7.04
C GLN A 111 1.69 -8.16 -6.24
N GLU A 112 1.77 -8.22 -4.91
CA GLU A 112 0.64 -8.56 -4.04
C GLU A 112 -0.44 -7.46 -4.07
N VAL A 113 -0.03 -6.19 -4.17
CA VAL A 113 -0.99 -5.09 -4.28
C VAL A 113 -1.70 -5.11 -5.64
N ALA A 114 -1.02 -5.46 -6.73
CA ALA A 114 -1.66 -5.63 -8.02
C ALA A 114 -2.75 -6.72 -7.99
N GLU A 115 -2.49 -7.87 -7.35
CA GLU A 115 -3.50 -8.92 -7.16
C GLU A 115 -4.67 -8.45 -6.29
N MET A 116 -4.38 -7.70 -5.22
CA MET A 116 -5.41 -7.09 -4.38
C MET A 116 -6.30 -6.12 -5.19
N MET A 117 -5.74 -5.31 -6.08
CA MET A 117 -6.54 -4.41 -6.93
C MET A 117 -7.40 -5.19 -7.94
N ARG A 118 -6.92 -6.32 -8.45
CA ARG A 118 -7.77 -7.23 -9.25
C ARG A 118 -8.92 -7.82 -8.42
N ALA A 119 -8.68 -8.15 -7.15
CA ALA A 119 -9.72 -8.59 -6.23
C ALA A 119 -10.76 -7.49 -5.95
N VAL A 120 -10.35 -6.22 -5.84
CA VAL A 120 -11.27 -5.08 -5.72
C VAL A 120 -12.25 -5.06 -6.89
N ARG A 121 -11.75 -5.26 -8.11
CA ARG A 121 -12.58 -5.36 -9.32
C ARG A 121 -13.53 -6.56 -9.26
N ARG A 122 -13.01 -7.76 -8.97
CA ARG A 122 -13.83 -8.99 -8.89
C ARG A 122 -14.95 -8.89 -7.84
N CYS A 123 -14.67 -8.23 -6.73
CA CYS A 123 -15.62 -8.00 -5.64
C CYS A 123 -16.51 -6.76 -5.84
N ASN A 124 -16.49 -6.13 -7.01
CA ASN A 124 -17.26 -4.90 -7.33
C ASN A 124 -17.07 -3.78 -6.28
N ALA A 125 -15.83 -3.63 -5.79
CA ALA A 125 -15.48 -2.71 -4.71
C ALA A 125 -14.80 -1.41 -5.20
N THR A 126 -14.75 -1.20 -6.52
CA THR A 126 -14.11 -0.03 -7.15
C THR A 126 -14.77 1.28 -6.68
N GLY A 127 -13.95 2.26 -6.27
CA GLY A 127 -14.42 3.56 -5.75
C GLY A 127 -15.00 3.53 -4.32
N ILE A 128 -15.06 2.37 -3.66
CA ILE A 128 -15.53 2.28 -2.27
C ILE A 128 -14.45 2.78 -1.31
N PHE A 129 -13.21 2.35 -1.51
CA PHE A 129 -12.09 2.64 -0.63
C PHE A 129 -11.25 3.83 -1.10
N SER A 130 -10.52 4.41 -0.17
CA SER A 130 -9.53 5.45 -0.41
C SER A 130 -8.18 5.00 0.11
N TRP A 131 -7.22 4.86 -0.79
CA TRP A 131 -5.96 4.18 -0.52
C TRP A 131 -4.86 5.14 -0.06
N ILE A 132 -4.12 4.74 0.98
CA ILE A 132 -2.84 5.34 1.36
C ILE A 132 -1.75 4.28 1.18
N GLY A 133 -0.89 4.47 0.19
CA GLY A 133 0.12 3.51 -0.21
C GLY A 133 1.53 3.81 0.26
N SER A 134 2.27 2.77 0.64
CA SER A 134 3.71 2.83 0.86
C SER A 134 4.50 2.92 -0.45
N ASP A 135 5.79 3.18 -0.34
CA ASP A 135 6.75 3.26 -1.44
C ASP A 135 6.95 1.92 -2.17
N GLY A 136 6.53 0.81 -1.55
CA GLY A 136 6.62 -0.54 -2.11
C GLY A 136 5.84 -0.73 -3.42
N TRP A 137 4.72 -0.03 -3.60
CA TRP A 137 3.77 -0.28 -4.70
C TRP A 137 3.28 0.98 -5.43
N SER A 138 3.33 2.14 -4.77
CA SER A 138 2.57 3.33 -5.18
C SER A 138 3.02 4.05 -6.46
N ALA A 139 4.23 3.79 -6.95
CA ALA A 139 4.76 4.36 -8.20
C ALA A 139 5.23 3.27 -9.17
N ARG A 140 4.55 2.12 -9.14
CA ARG A 140 4.90 0.96 -9.97
C ARG A 140 3.82 0.74 -11.02
N ASP A 141 4.24 0.74 -12.27
CA ASP A 141 3.38 0.47 -13.43
C ASP A 141 2.64 -0.87 -13.31
N LEU A 142 3.25 -1.85 -12.64
CA LEU A 142 2.64 -3.17 -12.41
C LEU A 142 1.30 -3.09 -11.66
N VAL A 143 1.15 -2.10 -10.78
CA VAL A 143 -0.05 -1.97 -9.95
C VAL A 143 -1.13 -1.17 -10.68
N SER A 144 -0.73 -0.13 -11.42
CA SER A 144 -1.65 0.80 -12.07
C SER A 144 -2.14 0.33 -13.45
N ILE A 145 -1.26 -0.25 -14.27
CA ILE A 145 -1.60 -0.67 -15.63
C ILE A 145 -2.66 -1.79 -15.58
N GLY A 146 -3.82 -1.51 -16.15
CA GLY A 146 -4.96 -2.42 -16.18
C GLY A 146 -5.81 -2.42 -14.91
N ASN A 147 -5.48 -1.61 -13.89
CA ASN A 147 -6.23 -1.42 -12.64
C ASN A 147 -6.50 0.08 -12.35
N GLU A 148 -6.54 0.91 -13.39
CA GLU A 148 -6.55 2.38 -13.26
C GLU A 148 -7.74 2.89 -12.45
N LEU A 149 -8.91 2.27 -12.61
CA LEU A 149 -10.13 2.62 -11.87
C LEU A 149 -10.05 2.22 -10.40
N GLU A 150 -9.39 1.10 -10.09
CA GLU A 150 -9.27 0.58 -8.73
C GLU A 150 -8.27 1.38 -7.90
N VAL A 151 -7.21 1.90 -8.52
CA VAL A 151 -6.19 2.74 -7.87
C VAL A 151 -6.50 4.23 -7.91
N GLU A 152 -7.61 4.63 -8.55
CA GLU A 152 -7.97 6.05 -8.71
C GLU A 152 -8.06 6.77 -7.35
N GLY A 153 -7.46 7.95 -7.26
CA GLY A 153 -7.46 8.75 -6.03
C GLY A 153 -6.53 8.26 -4.92
N THR A 154 -5.67 7.27 -5.19
CA THR A 154 -4.64 6.81 -4.25
C THR A 154 -3.70 7.95 -3.86
N LEU A 155 -3.43 8.07 -2.55
CA LEU A 155 -2.36 8.89 -2.01
C LEU A 155 -1.18 8.01 -1.64
N SER A 156 0.04 8.48 -1.89
CA SER A 156 1.23 7.71 -1.57
C SER A 156 2.33 8.52 -0.93
N VAL A 157 3.13 7.83 -0.13
CA VAL A 157 4.29 8.42 0.56
C VAL A 157 5.56 7.80 -0.02
N GLN A 158 6.33 8.62 -0.73
CA GLN A 158 7.59 8.21 -1.35
C GLN A 158 8.76 9.04 -0.80
N PRO A 159 9.95 8.44 -0.62
CA PRO A 159 11.16 9.20 -0.37
C PRO A 159 11.42 10.20 -1.50
N GLN A 160 11.90 11.39 -1.16
CA GLN A 160 12.29 12.38 -2.16
C GLN A 160 13.50 11.88 -2.95
N ALA A 161 13.36 11.84 -4.28
CA ALA A 161 14.45 11.57 -5.20
C ALA A 161 14.74 12.81 -6.05
N ASN A 162 16.01 13.19 -6.17
CA ASN A 162 16.44 14.28 -7.04
C ASN A 162 17.10 13.72 -8.31
N PRO A 163 16.84 14.31 -9.49
CA PRO A 163 17.47 13.87 -10.71
C PRO A 163 18.99 14.10 -10.65
N VAL A 164 19.75 13.10 -11.09
CA VAL A 164 21.21 13.23 -11.20
C VAL A 164 21.53 13.83 -12.57
N LYS A 165 22.10 15.04 -12.58
CA LYS A 165 22.49 15.73 -13.82
C LYS A 165 23.45 14.88 -14.64
N GLY A 166 23.17 14.70 -15.93
CA GLY A 166 24.00 13.90 -16.84
C GLY A 166 23.73 12.39 -16.79
N PHE A 167 22.98 11.89 -15.82
CA PHE A 167 22.70 10.45 -15.71
C PHE A 167 21.80 9.97 -16.84
N LYS A 168 20.78 10.75 -17.21
CA LYS A 168 19.85 10.40 -18.30
C LYS A 168 20.62 10.29 -19.63
N GLU A 169 21.45 11.27 -19.92
CA GLU A 169 22.26 11.32 -21.14
C GLU A 169 23.30 10.20 -21.17
N TYR A 170 23.97 9.94 -20.04
CA TYR A 170 24.87 8.80 -19.90
C TYR A 170 24.16 7.48 -20.17
N PHE A 171 23.02 7.24 -19.52
CA PHE A 171 22.30 5.97 -19.58
C PHE A 171 21.70 5.71 -20.97
N LEU A 172 21.12 6.72 -21.61
CA LEU A 172 20.52 6.61 -22.95
C LEU A 172 21.56 6.43 -24.07
N ASN A 173 22.81 6.84 -23.85
CA ASN A 173 23.91 6.65 -24.80
C ASN A 173 24.59 5.27 -24.68
N LEU A 174 24.17 4.42 -23.73
CA LEU A 174 24.72 3.06 -23.61
C LEU A 174 24.15 2.15 -24.70
N THR A 175 25.04 1.41 -25.37
CA THR A 175 24.72 0.39 -26.37
C THR A 175 25.46 -0.90 -26.04
N VAL A 176 24.99 -2.02 -26.59
CA VAL A 176 25.59 -3.35 -26.31
C VAL A 176 27.05 -3.38 -26.76
N GLU A 177 27.38 -2.63 -27.80
CA GLU A 177 28.72 -2.53 -28.36
C GLU A 177 29.66 -1.71 -27.47
N ASN A 178 29.14 -0.65 -26.83
CA ASN A 178 29.93 0.32 -26.06
C ASN A 178 30.02 -0.01 -24.56
N ASN A 179 29.09 -0.81 -24.01
CA ASN A 179 29.01 -1.12 -22.58
C ASN A 179 29.53 -2.51 -22.22
N LYS A 180 30.74 -2.86 -22.68
CA LYS A 180 31.36 -4.19 -22.44
C LYS A 180 31.67 -4.49 -20.98
N ARG A 181 31.65 -3.48 -20.11
CA ARG A 181 31.92 -3.62 -18.67
C ARG A 181 30.76 -4.30 -17.93
N ASN A 182 29.53 -4.12 -18.40
CA ASN A 182 28.34 -4.62 -17.73
C ASN A 182 27.97 -6.01 -18.30
N PRO A 183 28.20 -7.12 -17.57
CA PRO A 183 27.89 -8.46 -18.07
C PRO A 183 26.37 -8.71 -18.21
N TRP A 184 25.53 -7.86 -17.63
CA TRP A 184 24.07 -7.92 -17.76
C TRP A 184 23.54 -7.09 -18.92
N PHE A 185 24.38 -6.35 -19.64
CA PHE A 185 24.00 -5.50 -20.77
C PHE A 185 24.18 -6.24 -22.10
N VAL A 186 23.37 -7.27 -22.31
CA VAL A 186 23.47 -8.19 -23.46
C VAL A 186 22.31 -8.02 -24.45
N ALA A 187 22.59 -8.27 -25.74
CA ALA A 187 21.59 -8.27 -26.81
C ALA A 187 20.50 -9.32 -26.50
N GLY A 188 19.29 -8.86 -26.19
CA GLY A 188 18.18 -9.68 -25.69
C GLY A 188 17.43 -9.05 -24.52
N THR A 189 18.05 -8.07 -23.84
CA THR A 189 17.29 -7.07 -23.09
C THR A 189 16.65 -6.13 -24.11
N THR A 190 15.32 -6.05 -24.12
CA THR A 190 14.60 -5.08 -24.94
C THR A 190 15.22 -3.70 -24.71
N PRO A 191 15.61 -2.97 -25.77
CA PRO A 191 16.17 -1.64 -25.58
C PRO A 191 15.10 -0.79 -24.90
N VAL A 192 15.48 -0.14 -23.79
CA VAL A 192 14.62 0.76 -22.99
C VAL A 192 14.00 1.88 -23.85
N THR A 193 14.50 2.08 -25.08
CA THR A 193 13.99 3.01 -26.07
C THR A 193 12.58 2.69 -26.58
N GLU A 194 12.10 1.43 -26.48
CA GLU A 194 10.75 1.07 -26.96
C GLU A 194 9.65 1.32 -25.89
N LEU A 195 10.03 1.47 -24.61
CA LEU A 195 9.12 1.82 -23.51
C LEU A 195 8.77 3.32 -23.45
N GLU A 196 9.53 4.20 -24.13
CA GLU A 196 9.25 5.65 -24.12
C GLU A 196 8.27 6.12 -25.20
N ARG A 197 7.93 5.31 -26.21
CA ARG A 197 6.94 5.74 -27.23
C ARG A 197 5.50 5.79 -26.68
N GLY A 198 5.24 5.15 -25.54
CA GLY A 198 4.00 5.29 -24.75
C GLY A 198 4.10 6.24 -23.54
N SER A 199 5.30 6.52 -23.04
CA SER A 199 5.52 7.21 -21.75
C SER A 199 5.72 8.73 -21.85
N ASN A 200 5.65 9.30 -23.06
CA ASN A 200 5.76 10.76 -23.27
C ASN A 200 4.59 11.60 -22.73
N LYS A 201 3.69 11.01 -21.93
CA LYS A 201 2.70 11.76 -21.13
C LYS A 201 3.05 11.91 -19.64
N LEU A 202 4.05 11.20 -19.10
CA LEU A 202 4.17 11.05 -17.65
C LEU A 202 5.53 11.37 -17.01
N LEU A 203 6.41 12.13 -17.67
CA LEU A 203 7.56 12.79 -16.99
C LEU A 203 7.17 14.11 -16.29
N ARG A 204 5.86 14.33 -16.09
CA ARG A 204 5.30 15.53 -15.44
C ARG A 204 4.54 15.19 -14.17
N THR A 205 5.07 14.30 -13.34
CA THR A 205 4.51 14.05 -12.00
C THR A 205 5.59 13.81 -10.97
N SER A 206 6.46 14.82 -10.80
CA SER A 206 6.78 15.25 -9.44
C SER A 206 5.51 15.87 -8.86
N PHE A 207 4.58 15.06 -8.35
CA PHE A 207 3.57 15.58 -7.43
C PHE A 207 4.21 15.72 -6.04
N VAL A 208 5.07 16.73 -5.94
CA VAL A 208 5.14 17.54 -4.74
C VAL A 208 3.74 18.11 -4.55
N PHE A 209 3.05 17.73 -3.47
CA PHE A 209 1.77 18.28 -3.00
C PHE A 209 0.97 19.00 -4.11
N ALA A 210 0.31 18.25 -4.99
CA ALA A 210 -0.81 18.87 -5.66
C ALA A 210 -1.96 18.93 -4.68
N PHE A 211 -2.33 20.16 -4.34
CA PHE A 211 -3.72 20.52 -4.14
C PHE A 211 -4.53 19.98 -5.32
N ILE A 212 -5.07 18.76 -5.18
CA ILE A 212 -6.17 18.30 -5.99
C ILE A 212 -7.39 18.30 -5.06
N PRO A 213 -8.39 19.16 -5.31
CA PRO A 213 -9.73 18.95 -4.78
C PRO A 213 -10.35 17.79 -5.55
N ALA A 214 -9.79 16.59 -5.41
CA ALA A 214 -10.49 15.37 -5.73
C ALA A 214 -11.41 15.16 -4.54
N TYR A 215 -12.71 15.13 -4.81
CA TYR A 215 -13.76 14.77 -3.86
C TYR A 215 -13.50 13.33 -3.38
N LEU A 216 -12.49 13.15 -2.51
CA LEU A 216 -12.40 11.99 -1.64
C LEU A 216 -13.70 12.01 -0.84
N PRO A 217 -14.52 10.97 -0.94
CA PRO A 217 -15.82 10.99 -0.30
C PRO A 217 -15.62 11.19 1.20
N PRO A 218 -16.38 12.10 1.85
CA PRO A 218 -16.22 12.38 3.26
C PRO A 218 -16.38 11.09 4.05
N VAL A 219 -15.34 10.70 4.78
CA VAL A 219 -15.40 9.55 5.68
C VAL A 219 -16.17 10.01 6.93
N PRO A 220 -17.27 9.33 7.32
CA PRO A 220 -18.02 9.70 8.51
C PRO A 220 -17.10 9.70 9.73
N ARG A 221 -17.16 10.74 10.57
CA ARG A 221 -16.48 10.73 11.87
C ARG A 221 -16.94 9.52 12.66
N ALA A 222 -16.03 8.64 13.00
CA ALA A 222 -16.34 7.48 13.81
C ALA A 222 -16.45 7.84 15.29
N ARG A 223 -17.24 7.05 16.02
CA ARG A 223 -17.37 7.10 17.48
C ARG A 223 -16.05 6.76 18.17
N PRO A 224 -15.88 7.11 19.46
CA PRO A 224 -14.69 6.72 20.24
C PRO A 224 -14.42 5.22 20.12
N CYS A 225 -13.15 4.81 19.98
CA CYS A 225 -12.77 3.43 19.65
C CYS A 225 -13.43 2.37 20.55
N ARG A 226 -13.61 2.67 21.85
CA ARG A 226 -14.27 1.79 22.82
C ARG A 226 -15.71 1.39 22.45
N GLU A 227 -16.49 2.27 21.84
CA GLU A 227 -17.88 1.97 21.49
C GLU A 227 -18.01 1.11 20.21
N LEU A 228 -16.95 1.03 19.41
CA LEU A 228 -16.95 0.29 18.15
C LEU A 228 -16.61 -1.19 18.34
N GLU A 229 -15.74 -1.51 19.30
CA GLU A 229 -15.42 -2.88 19.69
C GLU A 229 -16.62 -3.59 20.34
N LEU A 230 -17.38 -2.88 21.19
CA LEU A 230 -18.60 -3.38 21.84
C LEU A 230 -19.68 -3.77 20.81
N GLN A 231 -19.87 -2.97 19.77
CA GLN A 231 -20.85 -3.28 18.72
C GLN A 231 -20.43 -4.40 17.77
N SER A 232 -19.12 -4.63 17.57
CA SER A 232 -18.65 -5.86 16.91
C SER A 232 -18.87 -7.08 17.79
N GLY A 233 -18.59 -7.00 19.10
CA GLY A 233 -18.83 -8.10 20.04
C GLY A 233 -20.29 -8.51 20.12
N GLU A 234 -21.21 -7.54 20.25
CA GLU A 234 -22.66 -7.80 20.31
C GLU A 234 -23.23 -8.35 18.99
N ARG A 235 -22.69 -7.95 17.83
CA ARG A 235 -23.10 -8.52 16.54
C ARG A 235 -22.60 -9.95 16.35
N THR A 236 -21.38 -10.26 16.79
CA THR A 236 -20.84 -11.64 16.76
C THR A 236 -21.62 -12.56 17.70
N GLU A 237 -22.01 -12.08 18.89
CA GLU A 237 -22.88 -12.83 19.82
C GLU A 237 -24.30 -13.04 19.28
N ARG A 238 -24.89 -12.04 18.59
CA ARG A 238 -26.19 -12.20 17.92
C ARG A 238 -26.13 -13.16 16.74
N ALA A 239 -25.05 -13.12 15.95
CA ALA A 239 -24.85 -14.03 14.82
C ALA A 239 -24.71 -15.48 15.31
N ASN A 240 -23.93 -15.74 16.37
CA ASN A 240 -23.81 -17.07 16.97
C ASN A 240 -25.12 -17.56 17.60
N ARG A 241 -25.92 -16.68 18.21
CA ARG A 241 -27.26 -17.07 18.70
C ARG A 241 -28.24 -17.39 17.59
N HIS A 242 -28.14 -16.75 16.42
CA HIS A 242 -28.99 -17.11 15.28
C HIS A 242 -28.54 -18.42 14.63
N SER A 243 -27.24 -18.68 14.51
CA SER A 243 -26.73 -19.97 13.99
C SER A 243 -27.14 -21.16 14.85
N LEU A 244 -27.13 -21.02 16.18
CA LEU A 244 -27.56 -22.07 17.13
C LEU A 244 -29.07 -22.35 17.13
N VAL A 245 -29.91 -21.45 16.61
CA VAL A 245 -31.37 -21.64 16.56
C VAL A 245 -31.81 -22.34 15.27
N THR A 246 -31.01 -22.27 14.20
CA THR A 246 -31.28 -22.96 12.92
C THR A 246 -30.84 -24.42 12.85
N GLU A 247 -30.27 -25.00 13.91
CA GLU A 247 -29.88 -26.43 13.98
C GLU A 247 -30.84 -27.31 14.80
N ILE A 248 -32.03 -26.80 15.19
CA ILE A 248 -32.99 -27.54 16.04
C ILE A 248 -34.40 -27.70 15.41
N GLU A 249 -34.58 -27.46 14.11
CA GLU A 249 -35.83 -27.85 13.40
C GLU A 249 -35.58 -28.74 12.19
#